data_AF-A0A2I1DSQ9-F1
#
_entry.id   AF-A0A2I1DSQ9-F1
#
_cell.length_a   1.000
_cell.length_b   1.000
_cell.length_c   1.000
_cell.angle_alpha   90.00
_cell.angle_beta   90.00
_cell.angle_gamma   90.00
#
_symmetry.space_group_name_H-M   'P 1'
#
loop_
_entity.id
_entity.type
_entity.pdbx_description
1 polymer ?
#
loop_
_entity_poly.entity_id
_entity_poly.type
_entity_poly.pdbx_seq_one_letter_code
_entity_poly.pdbx_strand_id
1 'polypeptide(L)'
;MDINRQVFTKSQTYYEILEISDENVSIEQIKQQYQKLLLLHHPDKTGFVMNNDDENIKNNYNKEHKVESIIKAWKVLRDPELKKVYDDELKAMRLKHEIYNADVDLDDMEYNEEMKLYSISCRCSGNYIITEQDLEKGANITGCTNCSLKIHILYEVNDE
;
A
#
# COMPACT_ATOMS: atom_id res chain seq x y z
N MET A 1 1.41 -9.58 25.87
CA MET A 1 0.71 -8.30 25.62
C MET A 1 1.56 -7.64 24.56
N ASP A 2 1.30 -7.98 23.30
CA ASP A 2 2.26 -7.68 22.25
C ASP A 2 1.52 -7.18 21.01
N ILE A 3 1.61 -5.85 20.89
CA ILE A 3 1.73 -5.08 19.67
C ILE A 3 0.57 -5.25 18.68
N ASN A 4 -0.43 -4.38 18.87
CA ASN A 4 -1.29 -3.88 17.81
C ASN A 4 -0.43 -3.35 16.65
N ARG A 5 -0.03 -4.26 15.75
CA ARG A 5 0.47 -3.94 14.42
C ARG A 5 -0.73 -3.51 13.60
N GLN A 6 -1.21 -2.30 13.82
CA GLN A 6 -2.00 -1.60 12.81
C GLN A 6 -1.06 -1.33 11.65
N VAL A 7 -1.03 -2.32 10.76
CA VAL A 7 -0.38 -2.29 9.46
C VAL A 7 -0.97 -1.10 8.72
N PHE A 8 -0.18 -0.04 8.52
CA PHE A 8 -0.37 0.86 7.38
C PHE A 8 -0.62 -0.05 6.19
N THR A 9 -1.77 0.10 5.53
CA THR A 9 -2.28 -0.79 4.49
C THR A 9 -1.26 -0.91 3.37
N LYS A 10 -0.36 -1.89 3.51
CA LYS A 10 0.47 -2.37 2.42
C LYS A 10 -0.52 -3.09 1.49
N SER A 11 -1.04 -2.38 0.50
CA SER A 11 -1.81 -3.00 -0.57
C SER A 11 -0.97 -4.18 -1.08
N GLN A 12 -1.52 -5.39 -0.96
CA GLN A 12 -0.79 -6.59 -1.38
C GLN A 12 -0.48 -6.46 -2.87
N THR A 13 0.77 -6.70 -3.23
CA THR A 13 1.18 -6.74 -4.65
C THR A 13 0.47 -7.89 -5.37
N TYR A 14 0.37 -7.83 -6.70
CA TYR A 14 -0.21 -8.93 -7.49
C TYR A 14 0.60 -10.23 -7.32
N TYR A 15 1.91 -10.12 -7.11
CA TYR A 15 2.76 -11.26 -6.76
C TYR A 15 2.40 -11.83 -5.38
N GLU A 16 2.25 -10.99 -4.34
CA GLU A 16 1.82 -11.43 -3.01
C GLU A 16 0.41 -12.05 -3.02
N ILE A 17 -0.52 -11.51 -3.81
CA ILE A 17 -1.88 -12.07 -3.98
C ILE A 17 -1.84 -13.46 -4.60
N LEU A 18 -0.92 -13.69 -5.55
CA LEU A 18 -0.71 -15.00 -6.15
C LEU A 18 0.23 -15.88 -5.31
N GLU A 19 0.71 -15.45 -4.15
CA GLU A 19 1.70 -16.17 -3.32
C GLU A 19 3.00 -16.49 -4.10
N ILE A 20 3.42 -15.55 -4.95
CA ILE A 20 4.65 -15.63 -5.75
C ILE A 20 5.70 -14.74 -5.11
N SER A 21 6.84 -15.33 -4.72
CA SER A 21 7.93 -14.60 -4.06
C SER A 21 8.94 -13.99 -5.03
N ASP A 22 8.99 -14.45 -6.28
CA ASP A 22 9.95 -13.98 -7.29
C ASP A 22 9.21 -13.36 -8.49
N GLU A 23 9.59 -12.15 -8.86
CA GLU A 23 8.97 -11.34 -9.92
C GLU A 23 9.42 -11.81 -11.32
N ASN A 24 10.52 -12.58 -11.38
CA ASN A 24 11.10 -13.12 -12.61
C ASN A 24 10.51 -14.47 -13.01
N VAL A 25 9.49 -14.98 -12.31
CA VAL A 25 8.85 -16.25 -12.68
C VAL A 25 8.22 -16.20 -14.06
N SER A 26 8.21 -17.36 -14.74
CA SER A 26 7.56 -17.53 -16.04
C SER A 26 6.05 -17.38 -15.91
N ILE A 27 5.40 -16.87 -16.96
CA ILE A 27 3.94 -16.76 -17.07
C ILE A 27 3.27 -18.13 -16.84
N GLU A 28 3.92 -19.23 -17.20
CA GLU A 28 3.42 -20.58 -16.96
C GLU A 28 3.33 -20.91 -15.47
N GLN A 29 4.30 -20.49 -14.67
CA GLN A 29 4.30 -20.67 -13.22
C GLN A 29 3.24 -19.77 -12.56
N ILE A 30 3.12 -18.52 -13.03
CA ILE A 30 2.05 -17.61 -12.60
C ILE A 30 0.67 -18.23 -12.90
N LYS A 31 0.51 -18.85 -14.08
CA LYS A 31 -0.73 -19.54 -14.48
C LYS A 31 -1.06 -20.74 -13.60
N GLN A 32 -0.07 -21.58 -13.30
CA GLN A 32 -0.24 -22.74 -12.43
C GLN A 32 -0.68 -22.31 -11.03
N GLN A 33 -0.05 -21.27 -10.51
CA GLN A 33 -0.37 -20.75 -9.18
C GLN A 33 -1.75 -20.07 -9.15
N TYR A 34 -2.10 -19.29 -10.18
CA TYR A 34 -3.46 -18.77 -10.37
C TYR A 34 -4.51 -19.88 -10.37
N GLN A 35 -4.29 -20.96 -11.15
CA GLN A 35 -5.23 -22.10 -11.20
C GLN A 35 -5.36 -22.79 -9.83
N LYS A 36 -4.26 -22.98 -9.11
CA LYS A 36 -4.24 -23.58 -7.78
C LYS A 36 -5.02 -22.74 -6.78
N LEU A 37 -4.80 -21.42 -6.76
CA LEU A 37 -5.48 -20.48 -5.86
C LEU A 37 -6.97 -20.35 -6.20
N LEU A 38 -7.31 -20.33 -7.49
CA LEU A 38 -8.69 -20.31 -7.92
C LEU A 38 -9.41 -21.60 -7.48
N LEU A 39 -8.79 -22.78 -7.64
CA LEU A 39 -9.36 -24.06 -7.17
C LEU A 39 -9.49 -24.13 -5.65
N LEU A 40 -8.57 -23.54 -4.90
CA LEU A 40 -8.59 -23.49 -3.45
C LEU A 40 -9.71 -22.57 -2.92
N HIS A 41 -9.94 -21.44 -3.61
CA HIS A 41 -10.86 -20.41 -3.17
C HIS A 41 -12.23 -20.43 -3.88
N HIS A 42 -12.45 -21.30 -4.88
CA HIS A 42 -13.74 -21.45 -5.54
C HIS A 42 -14.82 -21.99 -4.57
N PRO A 43 -16.04 -21.43 -4.57
CA PRO A 43 -17.12 -21.87 -3.68
C PRO A 43 -17.71 -23.25 -4.05
N ASP A 44 -17.53 -23.73 -5.29
CA ASP A 44 -18.18 -24.93 -5.83
C ASP A 44 -17.65 -26.28 -5.28
N LYS A 45 -16.70 -26.27 -4.33
CA LYS A 45 -16.23 -27.48 -3.61
C LYS A 45 -16.45 -27.45 -2.10
N THR A 46 -17.05 -26.40 -1.55
CA THR A 46 -17.46 -26.35 -0.14
C THR A 46 -18.96 -26.60 -0.06
N GLY A 47 -19.32 -27.85 0.24
CA GLY A 47 -20.70 -28.36 0.22
C GLY A 47 -21.64 -27.67 1.21
N PHE A 48 -22.89 -27.55 0.76
CA PHE A 48 -24.13 -27.77 1.50
C PHE A 48 -23.98 -28.07 3.01
N VAL A 49 -24.02 -27.05 3.87
CA VAL A 49 -24.47 -27.19 5.27
C VAL A 49 -25.25 -25.95 5.68
N MET A 50 -26.49 -26.20 6.12
CA MET A 50 -27.43 -25.28 6.75
C MET A 50 -26.94 -24.86 8.16
N ASN A 51 -27.33 -23.64 8.56
CA ASN A 51 -27.47 -23.06 9.93
C ASN A 51 -26.44 -21.99 10.39
N ASN A 52 -26.98 -20.77 10.56
CA ASN A 52 -26.77 -19.62 11.47
C ASN A 52 -25.35 -19.12 11.81
N ASP A 53 -25.04 -17.83 12.01
CA ASP A 53 -25.57 -16.50 11.63
C ASP A 53 -24.39 -15.53 11.93
N ASP A 54 -24.15 -14.51 11.10
CA ASP A 54 -23.10 -13.46 11.20
C ASP A 54 -21.62 -13.82 10.83
N GLU A 55 -20.99 -14.86 11.40
CA GLU A 55 -19.57 -15.18 11.09
C GLU A 55 -19.37 -15.79 9.69
N ASN A 56 -20.36 -16.51 9.18
CA ASN A 56 -20.31 -17.11 7.85
C ASN A 56 -20.36 -16.05 6.73
N ILE A 57 -21.10 -14.95 6.94
CA ILE A 57 -21.21 -13.85 5.96
C ILE A 57 -19.86 -13.12 5.80
N LYS A 58 -19.17 -12.81 6.90
CA LYS A 58 -17.82 -12.22 6.83
C LYS A 58 -16.82 -13.17 6.16
N ASN A 59 -16.90 -14.46 6.44
CA ASN A 59 -16.03 -15.45 5.81
C ASN A 59 -16.32 -15.64 4.31
N ASN A 60 -17.58 -15.57 3.90
CA ASN A 60 -17.95 -15.64 2.48
C ASN A 60 -17.54 -14.35 1.74
N TYR A 61 -17.82 -13.18 2.30
CA TYR A 61 -17.41 -11.88 1.76
C TYR A 61 -15.89 -11.78 1.57
N ASN A 62 -15.10 -12.20 2.57
CA ASN A 62 -13.65 -12.23 2.46
C ASN A 62 -13.16 -13.24 1.41
N LYS A 63 -13.87 -14.35 1.22
CA LYS A 63 -13.53 -15.38 0.22
C LYS A 63 -13.83 -14.86 -1.20
N GLU A 64 -14.97 -14.22 -1.42
CA GLU A 64 -15.35 -13.58 -2.69
C GLU A 64 -14.37 -12.46 -3.07
N HIS A 65 -14.05 -11.57 -2.12
CA HIS A 65 -13.10 -10.48 -2.35
C HIS A 65 -11.68 -10.99 -2.65
N LYS A 66 -11.28 -12.12 -2.05
CA LYS A 66 -9.99 -12.76 -2.33
C LYS A 66 -9.95 -13.36 -3.73
N VAL A 67 -11.03 -14.00 -4.19
CA VAL A 67 -11.13 -14.53 -5.57
C VAL A 67 -11.04 -13.40 -6.59
N GLU A 68 -11.74 -12.27 -6.36
CA GLU A 68 -11.67 -11.11 -7.24
C GLU A 68 -10.24 -10.56 -7.35
N SER A 69 -9.54 -10.45 -6.23
CA SER A 69 -8.14 -10.00 -6.18
C SER A 69 -7.22 -10.94 -6.97
N ILE A 70 -7.41 -12.25 -6.86
CA ILE A 70 -6.66 -13.27 -7.62
C ILE A 70 -6.88 -13.12 -9.13
N ILE A 71 -8.13 -12.89 -9.57
CA ILE A 71 -8.46 -12.70 -11.00
C ILE A 71 -7.84 -11.41 -11.53
N LYS A 72 -7.90 -10.31 -10.77
CA LYS A 72 -7.27 -9.03 -11.12
C LYS A 72 -5.76 -9.18 -11.27
N ALA A 73 -5.10 -9.80 -10.30
CA ALA A 73 -3.66 -10.06 -10.32
C ALA A 73 -3.25 -10.87 -11.57
N TRP A 74 -3.96 -11.96 -11.86
CA TRP A 74 -3.71 -12.75 -13.07
C TRP A 74 -3.93 -11.96 -14.36
N LYS A 75 -4.98 -11.13 -14.44
CA LYS A 75 -5.28 -10.33 -15.64
C LYS A 75 -4.14 -9.38 -16.03
N VAL A 76 -3.47 -8.80 -15.03
CA VAL A 76 -2.31 -7.93 -15.26
C VAL A 76 -1.05 -8.75 -15.53
N LEU A 77 -0.76 -9.75 -14.72
CA LEU A 77 0.49 -10.51 -14.80
C LEU A 77 0.58 -11.49 -15.98
N ARG A 78 -0.55 -11.87 -16.59
CA ARG A 78 -0.58 -12.77 -17.76
C ARG A 78 -0.13 -12.10 -19.06
N ASP A 79 -0.23 -10.78 -19.13
CA ASP A 79 0.05 -10.00 -20.33
C ASP A 79 1.44 -9.37 -20.18
N PRO A 80 2.41 -9.67 -21.06
CA PRO A 80 3.76 -9.13 -20.94
C PRO A 80 3.83 -7.60 -20.91
N GLU A 81 2.95 -6.91 -21.63
CA GLU A 81 2.95 -5.44 -21.68
C GLU A 81 2.41 -4.85 -20.37
N LEU A 82 1.28 -5.38 -19.89
CA LEU A 82 0.70 -4.96 -18.60
C LEU A 82 1.59 -5.35 -17.42
N LYS A 83 2.21 -6.53 -17.45
CA LYS A 83 3.19 -6.98 -16.46
C LYS A 83 4.36 -6.00 -16.39
N LYS A 84 4.91 -5.59 -17.55
CA LYS A 84 6.03 -4.65 -17.59
C LYS A 84 5.66 -3.30 -16.97
N VAL A 85 4.50 -2.73 -17.34
CA VAL A 85 4.02 -1.47 -16.76
C VAL A 85 3.89 -1.60 -15.25
N TYR A 86 3.26 -2.67 -14.78
CA TYR A 86 3.10 -2.94 -13.36
C TYR A 86 4.44 -3.10 -12.62
N ASP A 87 5.38 -3.84 -13.21
CA ASP A 87 6.71 -4.05 -12.62
C ASP A 87 7.50 -2.74 -12.53
N ASP A 88 7.38 -1.86 -13.54
CA ASP A 88 8.01 -0.55 -13.54
C ASP A 88 7.37 0.39 -12.50
N GLU A 89 6.04 0.37 -12.37
CA GLU A 89 5.32 1.08 -11.30
C GLU A 89 5.71 0.59 -9.91
N LEU A 90 5.83 -0.73 -9.72
CA LEU A 90 6.20 -1.34 -8.45
C LEU A 90 7.64 -0.98 -8.07
N LYS A 91 8.58 -0.97 -9.04
CA LYS A 91 9.94 -0.46 -8.82
C LYS A 91 9.94 1.01 -8.44
N ALA A 92 9.19 1.84 -9.15
CA ALA A 92 9.08 3.27 -8.84
C ALA A 92 8.53 3.49 -7.43
N MET A 93 7.50 2.74 -7.03
CA MET A 93 6.92 2.78 -5.69
C MET A 93 7.95 2.35 -4.62
N ARG A 94 8.72 1.29 -4.88
CA ARG A 94 9.79 0.85 -3.97
C ARG A 94 10.87 1.90 -3.79
N LEU A 95 11.35 2.50 -4.90
CA LEU A 95 12.34 3.57 -4.85
C LEU A 95 11.83 4.78 -4.06
N LYS A 96 10.55 5.15 -4.21
CA LYS A 96 9.93 6.19 -3.37
C LYS A 96 9.98 5.84 -1.89
N HIS A 97 9.62 4.59 -1.55
CA HIS A 97 9.61 4.10 -0.17
C HIS A 97 11.01 3.97 0.45
N GLU A 98 12.08 3.97 -0.35
CA GLU A 98 13.46 4.08 0.16
C GLU A 98 13.82 5.51 0.59
N ILE A 99 13.12 6.51 0.04
CA ILE A 99 13.38 7.93 0.32
C ILE A 99 12.53 8.41 1.50
N TYR A 100 11.25 8.04 1.55
CA TYR A 100 10.30 8.45 2.59
C TYR A 100 9.27 7.35 2.90
N ASN A 101 8.63 7.44 4.06
CA ASN A 101 7.79 6.38 4.62
C ASN A 101 6.29 6.63 4.49
N ALA A 102 5.88 7.88 4.29
CA ALA A 102 4.48 8.27 4.12
C ALA A 102 4.39 9.59 3.35
N ASP A 103 3.31 9.74 2.60
CA ASP A 103 2.85 11.03 2.07
C ASP A 103 1.93 11.69 3.10
N VAL A 104 2.08 13.00 3.31
CA VAL A 104 1.28 13.81 4.23
C VAL A 104 0.85 15.07 3.47
N ASP A 105 -0.43 15.39 3.53
CA ASP A 105 -0.95 16.64 2.98
C ASP A 105 -0.47 17.83 3.84
N LEU A 106 -0.06 18.92 3.20
CA LEU A 106 0.34 20.13 3.92
C LEU A 106 -0.81 20.68 4.77
N ASP A 107 -2.06 20.53 4.32
CA ASP A 107 -3.26 20.98 5.03
C ASP A 107 -3.50 20.19 6.33
N ASP A 108 -2.93 18.98 6.44
CA ASP A 108 -2.98 18.16 7.67
C ASP A 108 -1.93 18.58 8.71
N MET A 109 -1.01 19.51 8.37
CA MET A 109 0.04 19.98 9.27
C MET A 109 -0.38 21.23 10.04
N GLU A 110 0.09 21.35 11.28
CA GLU A 110 -0.11 22.55 12.09
C GLU A 110 0.84 23.66 11.64
N TYR A 111 0.29 24.78 11.16
CA TYR A 111 1.04 25.95 10.74
C TYR A 111 1.28 26.93 11.89
N ASN A 112 2.52 27.37 12.06
CA ASN A 112 2.93 28.39 13.02
C ASN A 112 3.29 29.69 12.28
N GLU A 113 2.46 30.73 12.41
CA GLU A 113 2.63 32.01 11.73
C GLU A 113 3.89 32.78 12.18
N GLU A 114 4.28 32.68 13.46
CA GLU A 114 5.43 33.40 14.01
C GLU A 114 6.76 32.87 13.46
N MET A 115 6.87 31.53 13.35
CA MET A 115 8.08 30.85 12.91
C MET A 115 8.04 30.43 11.43
N LYS A 116 6.91 30.64 10.74
CA LYS A 116 6.66 30.26 9.33
C LYS A 116 7.01 28.79 9.06
N LEU A 117 6.53 27.90 9.93
CA LEU A 117 6.79 26.47 9.85
C LEU A 117 5.52 25.65 9.94
N TYR A 118 5.57 24.48 9.32
CA TYR A 118 4.55 23.44 9.42
C TYR A 118 5.09 22.31 10.28
N SER A 119 4.25 21.77 11.16
CA SER A 119 4.62 20.68 12.05
C SER A 119 3.53 19.63 12.20
N ILE A 120 3.93 18.37 12.31
CA ILE A 120 3.01 17.26 12.60
C ILE A 120 3.68 16.24 13.51
N SER A 121 2.91 15.69 14.44
CA SER A 121 3.42 14.75 15.44
C SER A 121 3.73 13.38 14.83
N CYS A 122 4.84 12.79 15.26
CA CYS A 122 5.22 11.43 14.92
C CYS A 122 4.79 10.44 16.02
N ARG A 123 4.53 9.19 15.63
CA ARG A 123 4.16 8.11 16.57
C ARG A 123 5.26 7.74 17.57
N CYS A 124 6.50 8.15 17.34
CA CYS A 124 7.62 7.98 18.27
C CYS A 124 7.76 9.15 19.27
N SER A 125 6.74 10.00 19.38
CA SER A 125 6.75 11.24 20.19
C SER A 125 7.71 12.33 19.70
N GLY A 126 8.33 12.16 18.52
CA GLY A 126 9.01 13.24 17.81
C GLY A 126 8.04 14.05 16.96
N ASN A 127 8.56 15.02 16.21
CA ASN A 127 7.80 15.83 15.27
C ASN A 127 8.48 15.83 13.91
N TYR A 128 7.68 15.98 12.86
CA TYR A 128 8.13 16.35 11.53
C TYR A 128 7.95 17.86 11.40
N ILE A 129 8.99 18.56 10.96
CA ILE A 129 9.00 20.03 10.89
C ILE A 129 9.56 20.42 9.52
N ILE A 130 8.90 21.35 8.84
CA ILE A 130 9.34 21.89 7.56
C ILE A 130 9.00 23.39 7.50
N THR A 131 9.88 24.21 6.94
CA THR A 131 9.65 25.66 6.85
C THR A 131 9.03 26.03 5.51
N GLU A 132 8.33 27.17 5.46
CA GLU A 132 7.84 27.76 4.20
C GLU A 132 8.98 27.90 3.18
N GLN A 133 10.15 28.34 3.63
CA GLN A 133 11.34 28.52 2.80
C GLN A 133 11.89 27.20 2.21
N ASP A 134 11.70 26.07 2.90
CA ASP A 134 12.10 24.76 2.39
C ASP A 134 11.17 24.33 1.24
N LEU A 135 9.86 24.54 1.40
CA LEU A 135 8.86 24.26 0.37
C LEU A 135 9.08 25.13 -0.87
N GLU A 136 9.37 26.43 -0.71
CA GLU A 136 9.70 27.33 -1.82
C GLU A 136 10.94 26.89 -2.62
N LYS A 137 11.88 26.21 -1.97
CA LYS A 137 13.07 25.63 -2.61
C LYS A 137 12.83 24.24 -3.22
N GLY A 138 11.61 23.71 -3.10
CA GLY A 138 11.24 22.37 -3.54
C GLY A 138 11.71 21.25 -2.60
N ALA A 139 12.12 21.57 -1.37
CA ALA A 139 12.56 20.59 -0.37
C ALA A 139 11.37 20.09 0.46
N ASN A 140 10.56 19.20 -0.11
CA ASN A 140 9.31 18.71 0.46
C ASN A 140 9.43 17.33 1.13
N ILE A 141 10.61 16.96 1.61
CA ILE A 141 10.84 15.74 2.39
C ILE A 141 11.50 16.13 3.70
N THR A 142 10.87 15.78 4.81
CA THR A 142 11.41 16.07 6.16
C THR A 142 11.51 14.81 7.01
N GLY A 143 12.49 14.80 7.91
CA GLY A 143 12.75 13.73 8.85
C GLY A 143 12.10 13.98 10.21
N CYS A 144 11.78 12.91 10.94
CA CYS A 144 11.37 13.02 12.32
C CYS A 144 12.54 13.47 13.21
N THR A 145 12.27 14.32 14.20
CA THR A 145 13.28 14.75 15.18
C THR A 145 13.77 13.64 16.11
N ASN A 146 13.02 12.54 16.25
CA ASN A 146 13.30 11.49 17.25
C ASN A 146 13.47 10.07 16.66
N CYS A 147 13.22 9.86 15.36
CA CYS A 147 13.47 8.58 14.71
C CYS A 147 14.01 8.76 13.30
N SER A 148 14.30 7.67 12.60
CA SER A 148 14.84 7.69 11.24
C SER A 148 13.76 7.78 10.15
N LEU A 149 12.49 7.94 10.51
CA LEU A 149 11.40 8.03 9.54
C LEU A 149 11.41 9.38 8.85
N LYS A 150 11.02 9.37 7.58
CA LYS A 150 10.85 10.56 6.74
C LYS A 150 9.45 10.59 6.16
N ILE A 151 8.91 11.78 5.95
CA ILE A 151 7.64 11.99 5.26
C ILE A 151 7.86 12.87 4.04
N HIS A 152 7.02 12.68 3.03
CA HIS A 152 6.93 13.54 1.86
C HIS A 152 5.68 14.41 1.98
N ILE A 153 5.86 15.71 1.82
CA ILE A 153 4.81 16.71 1.97
C ILE A 153 4.21 16.97 0.59
N LEU A 154 2.89 16.76 0.47
CA LEU A 154 2.08 17.07 -0.70
C LEU A 154 1.54 18.49 -0.55
N TYR A 155 1.81 19.35 -1.53
CA TYR A 155 1.34 20.73 -1.55
C TYR A 155 1.05 21.15 -2.98
N GLU A 156 0.09 22.06 -3.15
CA GLU A 156 -0.23 22.69 -4.43
C GLU A 156 0.23 24.16 -4.39
N VAL A 157 1.04 24.56 -5.38
CA VAL A 157 1.40 25.97 -5.56
C VAL A 157 0.30 26.61 -6.39
N ASN A 158 -0.50 27.45 -5.76
CA ASN A 158 -1.45 28.29 -6.50
C ASN A 158 -0.69 29.51 -7.03
N ASP A 159 -0.39 29.52 -8.32
CA ASP A 159 -0.02 30.74 -9.05
C ASP A 159 -1.30 31.60 -9.19
N GLU A 160 -1.38 32.70 -8.43
CA GLU A 160 -2.34 33.80 -8.68
C GLU A 160 -1.87 34.71 -9.82
#